data_AF-A0A8H8WYT1-F1
#
_entry.id   AF-A0A8H8WYT1-F1
#
_cell.length_a   1.000
_cell.length_b   1.000
_cell.length_c   1.000
_cell.angle_alpha   90.00
_cell.angle_beta   90.00
_cell.angle_gamma   90.00
#
_symmetry.space_group_name_H-M   'P 1'
#
loop_
_entity.id
_entity.type
_entity.pdbx_description
1 polymer ?
#
loop_
_entity_poly.entity_id
_entity_poly.type
_entity_poly.pdbx_seq_one_letter_code
_entity_poly.pdbx_strand_id
1 'polypeptide(L)'
;MVMRSNSYKSKGFNEMTFEDATGAENLFVHAQKDHATRILNNQTSRTDANQVASVGANRSVEVAQNQTHEIGGSMNLTVGGTGPGAAALMAPLAGMVGHTAGLMAQAAQVAGLGGPAGDALGLMASGLAGSALGMLGNAGLEARSGVVSGPNPRADAGTALSKAGGGLGQAAGGLFSLPGMMNTLVGSMKIDSIGMARIEQVGSSKVTHVGATFLTQVGTYYKVAVGDEFVIEVSASKLVMKKDGTVLILGKKFNFIADDHVQIRGAPIDLN
;
A
#
# COMPACT_ATOMS: atom_id res chain seq x y z
N MET A 1 5.80 39.78 -15.18
CA MET A 1 7.22 40.24 -15.09
C MET A 1 8.16 39.05 -15.18
N VAL A 2 9.25 39.14 -15.92
CA VAL A 2 10.28 38.08 -16.03
C VAL A 2 11.64 38.67 -15.66
N MET A 3 12.30 38.08 -14.66
CA MET A 3 13.71 38.34 -14.35
C MET A 3 14.53 37.14 -14.79
N ARG A 4 15.42 37.33 -15.76
CA ARG A 4 16.23 36.26 -16.35
C ARG A 4 17.69 36.67 -16.46
N SER A 5 18.58 35.76 -16.08
CA SER A 5 20.03 35.91 -16.30
C SER A 5 20.51 35.04 -17.45
N ASN A 6 21.64 35.40 -18.06
CA ASN A 6 22.44 34.46 -18.85
C ASN A 6 23.47 33.81 -17.91
N SER A 7 23.67 32.51 -18.05
CA SER A 7 24.70 31.84 -17.24
C SER A 7 26.09 32.38 -17.58
N TYR A 8 26.89 32.65 -16.55
CA TYR A 8 28.23 33.20 -16.72
C TYR A 8 29.20 32.12 -17.18
N LYS A 9 29.81 32.31 -18.36
CA LYS A 9 30.80 31.38 -18.96
C LYS A 9 30.28 29.94 -19.14
N SER A 10 28.96 29.76 -19.21
CA SER A 10 28.31 28.48 -19.48
C SER A 10 27.00 28.68 -20.23
N LYS A 11 26.40 27.59 -20.70
CA LYS A 11 25.06 27.60 -21.32
C LYS A 11 23.99 27.42 -20.22
N GLY A 12 22.87 28.13 -20.36
CA GLY A 12 21.73 28.04 -19.43
C GLY A 12 21.28 29.41 -18.91
N PHE A 13 20.29 29.43 -18.03
CA PHE A 13 19.77 30.64 -17.40
C PHE A 13 19.20 30.32 -16.02
N ASN A 14 19.13 31.32 -15.14
CA ASN A 14 18.21 31.29 -14.01
C ASN A 14 17.05 32.23 -14.32
N GLU A 15 15.86 31.89 -13.87
CA GLU A 15 14.66 32.69 -14.15
C GLU A 15 13.73 32.71 -12.94
N MET A 16 13.18 33.90 -12.68
CA MET A 16 12.04 34.09 -11.81
C MET A 16 10.97 34.83 -12.63
N THR A 17 9.79 34.22 -12.73
CA THR A 17 8.66 34.75 -13.50
C THR A 17 7.46 34.91 -12.60
N PHE A 18 6.84 36.08 -12.66
CA PHE A 18 5.54 36.40 -12.07
C PHE A 18 4.57 36.68 -13.21
N GLU A 19 3.67 35.75 -13.48
CA GLU A 19 2.56 35.90 -14.41
C GLU A 19 1.28 36.20 -13.62
N ASP A 20 0.57 37.25 -14.02
CA ASP A 20 -0.63 37.76 -13.34
C ASP A 20 -1.78 38.01 -14.35
N ALA A 21 -1.62 37.51 -15.59
CA ALA A 21 -2.71 37.49 -16.54
C ALA A 21 -3.84 36.58 -16.03
N THR A 22 -5.07 37.12 -16.05
CA THR A 22 -6.27 36.42 -15.56
C THR A 22 -6.42 35.02 -16.17
N GLY A 23 -6.48 34.00 -15.32
CA GLY A 23 -6.61 32.59 -15.72
C GLY A 23 -5.30 31.91 -16.16
N ALA A 24 -4.17 32.62 -16.09
CA ALA A 24 -2.84 32.12 -16.39
C ALA A 24 -1.82 32.47 -15.29
N GLU A 25 -2.30 32.87 -14.10
CA GLU A 25 -1.49 33.30 -12.98
C GLU A 25 -0.48 32.21 -12.57
N ASN A 26 0.79 32.58 -12.46
CA ASN A 26 1.85 31.62 -12.18
C ASN A 26 3.10 32.28 -11.59
N LEU A 27 3.67 31.65 -10.57
CA LEU A 27 5.00 31.95 -10.07
C LEU A 27 5.93 30.81 -10.44
N PHE A 28 6.98 31.11 -11.21
CA PHE A 28 7.95 30.11 -11.64
C PHE A 28 9.37 30.53 -11.22
N VAL A 29 10.09 29.60 -10.61
CA VAL A 29 11.51 29.75 -10.26
C VAL A 29 12.28 28.60 -10.90
N HIS A 30 13.29 28.95 -11.68
CA HIS A 30 14.24 28.01 -12.25
C HIS A 30 15.64 28.30 -11.76
N ALA A 31 16.25 27.32 -11.12
CA ALA A 31 17.66 27.29 -10.81
C ALA A 31 18.35 26.24 -11.69
N GLN A 32 19.38 26.65 -12.43
CA GLN A 32 20.11 25.78 -13.35
C GLN A 32 20.92 24.69 -12.63
N LYS A 33 21.29 24.92 -11.37
CA LYS A 33 22.14 24.01 -10.59
C LYS A 33 21.55 23.76 -9.21
N ASP A 34 21.60 24.76 -8.33
CA ASP A 34 21.24 24.62 -6.92
C ASP A 34 20.18 25.66 -6.55
N HIS A 35 19.12 25.22 -5.85
CA HIS A 35 18.17 26.11 -5.16
C HIS A 35 18.21 25.77 -3.67
N ALA A 36 18.73 26.70 -2.87
CA ALA A 36 18.82 26.55 -1.42
C ALA A 36 17.85 27.52 -0.74
N THR A 37 17.08 27.01 0.22
CA THR A 37 16.18 27.82 1.04
C THR A 37 16.57 27.62 2.50
N ARG A 38 16.96 28.71 3.17
CA ARG A 38 17.22 28.72 4.62
C ARG A 38 16.23 29.64 5.28
N ILE A 39 15.50 29.10 6.25
CA ILE A 39 14.48 29.83 6.99
C ILE A 39 14.86 29.75 8.46
N LEU A 40 15.05 30.90 9.10
CA LEU A 40 15.56 30.99 10.47
C LEU A 40 14.46 30.84 11.53
N ASN A 41 13.21 31.10 11.15
CA ASN A 41 12.08 31.07 12.06
C ASN A 41 11.05 30.03 11.61
N ASN A 42 10.07 30.42 10.81
CA ASN A 42 8.96 29.54 10.43
C ASN A 42 8.80 29.48 8.91
N GLN A 43 8.61 28.27 8.38
CA GLN A 43 8.11 28.03 7.03
C GLN A 43 6.71 27.44 7.14
N THR A 44 5.70 28.16 6.66
CA THR A 44 4.34 27.65 6.54
C THR A 44 4.02 27.45 5.06
N SER A 45 3.54 26.27 4.70
CA SER A 45 3.05 25.98 3.35
C SER A 45 1.61 25.51 3.44
N ARG A 46 0.74 26.09 2.63
CA ARG A 46 -0.63 25.66 2.44
C ARG A 46 -0.91 25.58 0.95
N THR A 47 -1.59 24.52 0.55
CA THR A 47 -2.02 24.29 -0.83
C THR A 47 -3.50 23.96 -0.80
N ASP A 48 -4.33 24.78 -1.44
CA ASP A 48 -5.79 24.59 -1.37
C ASP A 48 -6.33 23.51 -2.32
N ALA A 49 -5.56 23.13 -3.35
CA ALA A 49 -5.93 22.09 -4.31
C ALA A 49 -5.01 20.86 -4.22
N ASN A 50 -3.90 20.85 -4.97
CA ASN A 50 -3.03 19.68 -5.09
C ASN A 50 -1.56 20.06 -4.86
N GLN A 51 -0.86 19.31 -4.01
CA GLN A 51 0.60 19.37 -3.90
C GLN A 51 1.21 18.15 -4.59
N VAL A 52 2.07 18.39 -5.58
CA VAL A 52 2.79 17.34 -6.30
C VAL A 52 4.29 17.61 -6.20
N ALA A 53 5.04 16.59 -5.79
CA ALA A 53 6.49 16.66 -5.66
C ALA A 53 7.13 15.49 -6.43
N SER A 54 8.06 15.81 -7.33
CA SER A 54 8.87 14.83 -8.05
C SER A 54 10.34 15.05 -7.70
N VAL A 55 11.02 13.99 -7.26
CA VAL A 55 12.44 14.03 -6.87
C VAL A 55 13.17 12.98 -7.71
N GLY A 56 14.09 13.42 -8.57
CA GLY A 56 14.75 12.54 -9.53
C GLY A 56 15.82 11.61 -8.94
N ALA A 57 16.36 11.95 -7.78
CA ALA A 57 17.35 11.14 -7.06
C ALA A 57 16.84 10.82 -5.65
N ASN A 58 17.46 11.39 -4.61
CA ASN A 58 17.15 11.05 -3.22
C ASN A 58 16.40 12.19 -2.53
N ARG A 59 15.40 11.84 -1.71
CA ARG A 59 14.79 12.72 -0.71
C ARG A 59 15.19 12.24 0.68
N SER A 60 15.94 13.05 1.42
CA SER A 60 16.22 12.83 2.84
C SER A 60 15.33 13.75 3.68
N VAL A 61 14.73 13.20 4.73
CA VAL A 61 13.90 13.96 5.68
C VAL A 61 14.35 13.56 7.08
N GLU A 62 14.78 14.54 7.85
CA GLU A 62 15.11 14.38 9.27
C GLU A 62 14.19 15.29 10.08
N VAL A 63 13.56 14.71 11.11
CA VAL A 63 12.66 15.43 12.01
C VAL A 63 13.07 15.10 13.43
N ALA A 64 13.58 16.10 14.15
CA ALA A 64 14.12 15.92 15.51
C ALA A 64 13.03 15.76 16.59
N GLN A 65 11.80 16.18 16.29
CA GLN A 65 10.66 16.07 17.19
C GLN A 65 9.59 15.19 16.51
N ASN A 66 8.42 15.74 16.20
CA ASN A 66 7.29 14.96 15.69
C ASN A 66 7.04 15.20 14.22
N GLN A 67 6.76 14.13 13.47
CA GLN A 67 6.16 14.18 12.15
C GLN A 67 4.76 13.55 12.23
N THR A 68 3.73 14.36 11.97
CA THR A 68 2.33 13.92 12.01
C THR A 68 1.76 13.92 10.60
N HIS A 69 1.12 12.82 10.21
CA HIS A 69 0.36 12.71 8.97
C HIS A 69 -1.10 12.44 9.31
N GLU A 70 -2.00 13.32 8.88
CA GLU A 70 -3.44 13.12 8.96
C GLU A 70 -3.98 13.07 7.52
N ILE A 71 -4.45 11.89 7.11
CA ILE A 71 -4.95 11.65 5.75
C ILE A 71 -6.46 11.44 5.85
N GLY A 72 -7.25 12.45 5.44
CA GLY A 72 -8.71 12.33 5.42
C GLY A 72 -9.24 11.42 4.31
N GLY A 73 -8.48 11.28 3.21
CA GLY A 73 -8.74 10.32 2.14
C GLY A 73 -8.00 9.00 2.37
N SER A 74 -7.28 8.53 1.37
CA SER A 74 -6.54 7.25 1.42
C SER A 74 -5.04 7.46 1.16
N MET A 75 -4.20 6.63 1.76
CA MET A 75 -2.74 6.66 1.60
C MET A 75 -2.27 5.45 0.78
N ASN A 76 -1.59 5.68 -0.33
CA ASN A 76 -0.97 4.63 -1.13
C ASN A 76 0.56 4.79 -1.09
N LEU A 77 1.25 3.84 -0.48
CA LEU A 77 2.70 3.80 -0.40
C LEU A 77 3.25 2.63 -1.22
N THR A 78 4.03 2.95 -2.27
CA THR A 78 4.71 1.96 -3.10
C THR A 78 6.22 2.08 -2.95
N VAL A 79 6.90 0.97 -2.62
CA VAL A 79 8.35 0.89 -2.46
C VAL A 79 8.92 -0.18 -3.41
N GLY A 80 10.06 0.09 -4.05
CA GLY A 80 10.70 -0.83 -5.00
C GLY A 80 10.63 -0.42 -6.47
N GLY A 81 10.33 0.86 -6.74
CA GLY A 81 10.30 1.46 -8.08
C GLY A 81 8.88 1.89 -8.49
N THR A 82 8.77 2.92 -9.33
CA THR A 82 7.51 3.34 -9.96
C THR A 82 7.68 3.35 -11.47
N GLY A 83 6.74 2.76 -12.22
CA GLY A 83 6.80 2.64 -13.68
C GLY A 83 6.81 1.20 -14.21
N PRO A 84 7.14 0.98 -15.50
CA PRO A 84 6.99 -0.33 -16.15
C PRO A 84 7.73 -1.48 -15.45
N GLY A 85 8.91 -1.22 -14.88
CA GLY A 85 9.66 -2.22 -14.12
C GLY A 85 9.02 -2.64 -12.80
N ALA A 86 8.23 -1.75 -12.18
CA ALA A 86 7.48 -2.08 -10.96
C ALA A 86 6.31 -3.02 -11.25
N ALA A 87 5.66 -2.89 -12.42
CA ALA A 87 4.58 -3.79 -12.82
C ALA A 87 5.05 -5.24 -12.96
N ALA A 88 6.29 -5.47 -13.44
CA ALA A 88 6.87 -6.81 -13.55
C ALA A 88 7.13 -7.46 -12.18
N LEU A 89 7.67 -6.70 -11.22
CA LEU A 89 7.88 -7.19 -9.84
C LEU A 89 6.55 -7.48 -9.12
N MET A 90 5.47 -6.80 -9.52
CA MET A 90 4.14 -6.92 -8.92
C MET A 90 3.22 -7.90 -9.67
N ALA A 91 3.66 -8.50 -10.78
CA ALA A 91 2.88 -9.45 -11.56
C ALA A 91 2.40 -10.67 -10.75
N PRO A 92 3.22 -11.27 -9.84
CA PRO A 92 2.75 -12.33 -8.96
C PRO A 92 1.65 -11.86 -7.99
N LEU A 93 1.71 -10.60 -7.53
CA LEU A 93 0.68 -10.03 -6.67
C LEU A 93 -0.63 -9.83 -7.44
N ALA A 94 -0.58 -9.37 -8.69
CA ALA A 94 -1.77 -9.16 -9.53
C ALA A 94 -2.63 -10.43 -9.68
N GLY A 95 -2.00 -11.61 -9.83
CA GLY A 95 -2.72 -12.89 -9.88
C GLY A 95 -3.37 -13.29 -8.55
N MET A 96 -2.85 -12.81 -7.41
CA MET A 96 -3.35 -13.11 -6.08
C MET A 96 -4.48 -12.18 -5.61
N VAL A 97 -4.67 -11.03 -6.26
CA VAL A 97 -5.70 -10.05 -5.88
C VAL A 97 -7.11 -10.65 -5.95
N GLY A 98 -7.43 -11.40 -7.02
CA GLY A 98 -8.74 -12.05 -7.16
C GLY A 98 -9.02 -13.09 -6.07
N HIS A 99 -8.00 -13.86 -5.69
CA HIS A 99 -8.08 -14.82 -4.58
C HIS A 99 -8.23 -14.12 -3.23
N THR A 100 -7.48 -13.04 -3.00
CA THR A 100 -7.55 -12.25 -1.76
C THR A 100 -8.92 -11.60 -1.60
N ALA A 101 -9.51 -11.10 -2.69
CA ALA A 101 -10.87 -10.56 -2.69
C ALA A 101 -11.91 -11.63 -2.30
N GLY A 102 -11.79 -12.85 -2.84
CA GLY A 102 -12.64 -13.99 -2.45
C GLY A 102 -12.50 -14.37 -0.97
N LEU A 103 -11.26 -14.42 -0.46
CA LEU A 103 -10.99 -14.72 0.95
C LEU A 103 -11.53 -13.63 1.89
N MET A 104 -11.43 -12.35 1.50
CA MET A 104 -12.02 -11.25 2.27
C MET A 104 -13.55 -11.33 2.29
N ALA A 105 -14.19 -11.65 1.16
CA ALA A 105 -15.63 -11.85 1.10
C ALA A 105 -16.09 -13.02 1.99
N GLN A 106 -15.36 -14.14 1.99
CA GLN A 106 -15.62 -15.26 2.90
C GLN A 106 -15.43 -14.87 4.37
N ALA A 107 -14.36 -14.13 4.69
CA ALA A 107 -14.12 -13.64 6.04
C ALA A 107 -15.22 -12.67 6.52
N ALA A 108 -15.79 -11.86 5.63
CA ALA A 108 -16.93 -10.98 5.93
C ALA A 108 -18.17 -11.80 6.33
N GLN A 109 -18.48 -12.86 5.59
CA GLN A 109 -19.59 -13.76 5.88
C GLN A 109 -19.40 -14.49 7.20
N VAL A 110 -18.20 -15.03 7.47
CA VAL A 110 -17.89 -15.75 8.72
C VAL A 110 -17.95 -14.82 9.93
N ALA A 111 -17.50 -13.57 9.80
CA ALA A 111 -17.58 -12.58 10.88
C ALA A 111 -19.02 -12.08 11.14
N GLY A 112 -20.04 -12.57 10.42
CA GLY A 112 -21.43 -12.16 10.58
C GLY A 112 -21.68 -10.70 10.18
N LEU A 113 -20.77 -10.10 9.41
CA LEU A 113 -20.83 -8.70 8.99
C LEU A 113 -21.82 -8.55 7.84
N GLY A 114 -23.11 -8.59 8.14
CA GLY A 114 -24.17 -8.12 7.26
C GLY A 114 -24.39 -6.61 7.40
N GLY A 115 -24.66 -5.90 6.30
CA GLY A 115 -24.92 -4.45 6.28
C GLY A 115 -23.69 -3.61 5.91
N PRO A 116 -23.64 -2.32 6.30
CA PRO A 116 -22.66 -1.35 5.80
C PRO A 116 -21.18 -1.74 5.99
N ALA A 117 -20.86 -2.51 7.03
CA ALA A 117 -19.49 -3.00 7.28
C ALA A 117 -19.10 -4.15 6.33
N GLY A 118 -20.04 -5.02 5.99
CA GLY A 118 -19.86 -6.06 4.97
C GLY A 118 -19.76 -5.47 3.57
N ASP A 119 -20.58 -4.45 3.28
CA ASP A 119 -20.53 -3.70 2.01
C ASP A 119 -19.22 -2.92 1.87
N ALA A 120 -18.73 -2.27 2.92
CA ALA A 120 -17.44 -1.59 2.92
C ALA A 120 -16.27 -2.56 2.69
N LEU A 121 -16.31 -3.76 3.27
CA LEU A 121 -15.28 -4.78 3.07
C LEU A 121 -15.34 -5.41 1.66
N GLY A 122 -16.55 -5.62 1.11
CA GLY A 122 -16.75 -6.06 -0.26
C GLY A 122 -16.31 -5.03 -1.30
N LEU A 123 -16.56 -3.74 -1.04
CA LEU A 123 -16.06 -2.62 -1.85
C LEU A 123 -14.55 -2.40 -1.70
N MET A 124 -13.97 -2.72 -0.53
CA MET A 124 -12.51 -2.72 -0.34
C MET A 124 -11.85 -3.84 -1.14
N ALA A 125 -12.46 -5.02 -1.23
CA ALA A 125 -11.98 -6.14 -2.04
C ALA A 125 -11.98 -5.83 -3.54
N SER A 126 -13.01 -5.14 -4.06
CA SER A 126 -13.06 -4.67 -5.45
C SER A 126 -12.15 -3.45 -5.69
N GLY A 127 -12.06 -2.55 -4.70
CA GLY A 127 -11.17 -1.40 -4.69
C GLY A 127 -9.69 -1.79 -4.74
N LEU A 128 -9.27 -2.84 -4.03
CA LEU A 128 -7.90 -3.36 -4.07
C LEU A 128 -7.52 -3.86 -5.47
N ALA A 129 -8.49 -4.42 -6.21
CA ALA A 129 -8.28 -4.86 -7.59
C ALA A 129 -8.14 -3.71 -8.59
N GLY A 130 -8.87 -2.61 -8.38
CA GLY A 130 -8.67 -1.36 -9.14
C GLY A 130 -7.42 -0.58 -8.72
N SER A 131 -7.06 -0.62 -7.43
CA SER A 131 -6.03 0.26 -6.84
C SER A 131 -4.62 -0.31 -6.85
N ALA A 132 -4.46 -1.64 -6.82
CA ALA A 132 -3.14 -2.29 -6.91
C ALA A 132 -2.40 -1.91 -8.21
N LEU A 133 -3.16 -1.52 -9.24
CA LEU A 133 -2.65 -1.14 -10.56
C LEU A 133 -3.15 0.22 -11.05
N GLY A 134 -4.07 0.93 -10.39
CA GLY A 134 -4.70 2.13 -10.98
C GLY A 134 -3.74 3.28 -11.27
N MET A 135 -2.73 3.52 -10.42
CA MET A 135 -1.63 4.48 -10.70
C MET A 135 -0.58 3.93 -11.69
N LEU A 136 -0.56 2.61 -11.91
CA LEU A 136 0.30 1.91 -12.87
C LEU A 136 -0.39 1.65 -14.22
N GLY A 137 -1.70 1.87 -14.32
CA GLY A 137 -2.48 1.78 -15.55
C GLY A 137 -2.25 2.99 -16.44
N ASN A 138 -2.63 2.89 -17.72
CA ASN A 138 -2.29 3.90 -18.74
C ASN A 138 -2.59 5.34 -18.33
N ALA A 139 -3.79 5.62 -17.78
CA ALA A 139 -4.17 6.98 -17.37
C ALA A 139 -3.30 7.54 -16.21
N GLY A 140 -2.97 6.72 -15.21
CA GLY A 140 -2.05 7.09 -14.13
C GLY A 140 -0.60 7.26 -14.62
N LEU A 141 -0.20 6.44 -15.60
CA LEU A 141 1.12 6.49 -16.23
C LEU A 141 1.30 7.72 -17.13
N GLU A 142 0.24 8.15 -17.80
CA GLU A 142 0.21 9.38 -18.60
C GLU A 142 0.25 10.63 -17.72
N ALA A 143 -0.54 10.68 -16.63
CA ALA A 143 -0.56 11.79 -15.69
C ALA A 143 0.79 12.00 -15.00
N ARG A 144 1.49 10.92 -14.61
CA ARG A 144 2.84 11.01 -14.04
C ARG A 144 3.90 11.38 -15.09
N SER A 145 3.71 10.98 -16.35
CA SER A 145 4.66 11.32 -17.42
C SER A 145 4.79 12.83 -17.54
N GLY A 146 3.69 13.58 -17.50
CA GLY A 146 3.73 15.05 -17.56
C GLY A 146 4.35 15.76 -16.35
N VAL A 147 4.54 15.08 -15.21
CA VAL A 147 5.21 15.63 -14.01
C VAL A 147 6.71 15.25 -13.98
N VAL A 148 7.08 14.18 -14.68
CA VAL A 148 8.43 13.57 -14.63
C VAL A 148 9.18 13.71 -15.96
N SER A 149 8.51 14.04 -17.07
CA SER A 149 9.13 14.28 -18.37
C SER A 149 9.94 15.57 -18.36
N GLY A 150 11.16 15.51 -18.90
CA GLY A 150 11.95 16.70 -19.20
C GLY A 150 12.22 16.76 -20.69
N PRO A 151 11.61 17.72 -21.41
CA PRO A 151 12.44 18.51 -22.30
C PRO A 151 11.90 19.95 -22.57
N ASN A 152 11.64 20.78 -21.56
CA ASN A 152 12.04 22.21 -21.54
C ASN A 152 11.54 22.89 -20.26
N PRO A 153 12.41 23.60 -19.49
CA PRO A 153 11.97 24.32 -18.30
C PRO A 153 10.81 25.29 -18.55
N ARG A 154 10.67 25.82 -19.78
CA ARG A 154 9.60 26.76 -20.17
C ARG A 154 8.34 26.13 -20.77
N ALA A 155 8.45 24.97 -21.42
CA ALA A 155 7.27 24.24 -21.89
C ALA A 155 6.57 23.55 -20.70
N ASP A 156 7.37 23.18 -19.69
CA ASP A 156 6.94 22.61 -18.41
C ASP A 156 6.74 23.68 -17.32
N ALA A 157 7.12 24.95 -17.55
CA ALA A 157 6.87 26.05 -16.59
C ALA A 157 5.41 26.49 -16.66
N GLY A 158 4.69 26.34 -15.55
CA GLY A 158 3.37 26.93 -15.35
C GLY A 158 2.23 25.97 -15.68
N THR A 159 1.35 26.37 -16.59
CA THR A 159 0.03 25.74 -16.81
C THR A 159 0.12 24.26 -17.20
N ALA A 160 1.15 23.82 -17.95
CA ALA A 160 1.28 22.42 -18.36
C ALA A 160 1.65 21.49 -17.19
N LEU A 161 2.66 21.85 -16.38
CA LEU A 161 3.01 21.10 -15.17
C LEU A 161 1.93 21.22 -14.09
N SER A 162 1.28 22.39 -13.97
CA SER A 162 0.10 22.57 -13.11
C SER A 162 -1.08 21.68 -13.55
N LYS A 163 -1.35 21.58 -14.86
CA LYS A 163 -2.34 20.66 -15.43
C LYS A 163 -1.96 19.20 -15.22
N ALA A 164 -0.69 18.83 -15.42
CA ALA A 164 -0.20 17.48 -15.17
C ALA A 164 -0.30 17.11 -13.67
N GLY A 165 0.09 18.03 -12.79
CA GLY A 165 -0.04 17.87 -11.34
C GLY A 165 -1.50 17.82 -10.88
N GLY A 166 -2.39 18.63 -11.48
CA GLY A 166 -3.83 18.58 -11.27
C GLY A 166 -4.44 17.26 -11.74
N GLY A 167 -4.05 16.76 -12.91
CA GLY A 167 -4.46 15.47 -13.45
C GLY A 167 -3.97 14.30 -12.60
N LEU A 168 -2.72 14.36 -12.12
CA LEU A 168 -2.19 13.37 -11.17
C LEU A 168 -2.96 13.40 -9.84
N GLY A 169 -3.29 14.59 -9.34
CA GLY A 169 -4.12 14.76 -8.14
C GLY A 169 -5.52 14.18 -8.30
N GLN A 170 -6.17 14.42 -9.45
CA GLN A 170 -7.48 13.82 -9.77
C GLN A 170 -7.40 12.29 -9.90
N ALA A 171 -6.37 11.77 -10.57
CA ALA A 171 -6.15 10.33 -10.69
C ALA A 171 -5.91 9.67 -9.32
N ALA A 172 -5.16 10.32 -8.44
CA ALA A 172 -4.95 9.86 -7.06
C ALA A 172 -6.25 9.91 -6.23
N GLY A 173 -7.05 10.98 -6.37
CA GLY A 173 -8.33 11.14 -5.67
C GLY A 173 -9.41 10.14 -6.13
N GLY A 174 -9.40 9.76 -7.40
CA GLY A 174 -10.33 8.77 -7.97
C GLY A 174 -9.92 7.31 -7.80
N LEU A 175 -8.72 7.05 -7.24
CA LEU A 175 -8.18 5.69 -7.12
C LEU A 175 -8.94 4.82 -6.12
N PHE A 176 -9.61 5.45 -5.16
CA PHE A 176 -10.26 4.78 -4.04
C PHE A 176 -11.71 5.22 -3.92
N SER A 177 -12.63 4.26 -3.92
CA SER A 177 -14.07 4.50 -3.75
C SER A 177 -14.46 4.82 -2.30
N LEU A 178 -13.56 4.59 -1.35
CA LEU A 178 -13.76 4.83 0.09
C LEU A 178 -12.56 5.58 0.69
N PRO A 179 -12.80 6.58 1.57
CA PRO A 179 -11.75 7.21 2.37
C PRO A 179 -11.23 6.28 3.47
N GLY A 180 -10.05 6.57 4.00
CA GLY A 180 -9.45 5.87 5.14
C GLY A 180 -8.70 4.58 4.80
N MET A 181 -8.45 4.29 3.52
CA MET A 181 -7.68 3.10 3.13
C MET A 181 -6.18 3.39 3.12
N MET A 182 -5.40 2.54 3.80
CA MET A 182 -3.93 2.52 3.67
C MET A 182 -3.52 1.30 2.86
N ASN A 183 -2.92 1.52 1.69
CA ASN A 183 -2.36 0.47 0.86
C ASN A 183 -0.83 0.56 0.87
N THR A 184 -0.16 -0.55 1.20
CA THR A 184 1.30 -0.64 1.19
C THR A 184 1.72 -1.73 0.21
N LEU A 185 2.37 -1.32 -0.87
CA LEU A 185 2.88 -2.19 -1.93
C LEU A 185 4.41 -2.22 -1.84
N VAL A 186 4.98 -3.39 -1.60
CA VAL A 186 6.44 -3.57 -1.55
C VAL A 186 6.85 -4.52 -2.65
N GLY A 187 7.60 -4.02 -3.63
CA GLY A 187 7.96 -4.77 -4.84
C GLY A 187 9.05 -5.81 -4.66
N SER A 188 9.89 -5.70 -3.62
CA SER A 188 11.01 -6.62 -3.42
C SER A 188 11.01 -7.25 -2.03
N MET A 189 11.26 -6.47 -0.99
CA MET A 189 11.45 -6.99 0.36
C MET A 189 10.93 -6.02 1.41
N LYS A 190 10.15 -6.52 2.36
CA LYS A 190 9.73 -5.81 3.57
C LYS A 190 10.35 -6.51 4.79
N ILE A 191 11.11 -5.78 5.59
CA ILE A 191 11.67 -6.26 6.86
C ILE A 191 11.05 -5.42 7.99
N ASP A 192 10.28 -6.07 8.86
CA ASP A 192 9.76 -5.47 10.09
C ASP A 192 10.57 -6.02 11.27
N SER A 193 11.49 -5.21 11.83
CA SER A 193 12.26 -5.55 13.04
C SER A 193 11.70 -4.82 14.25
N ILE A 194 11.38 -5.56 15.30
CA ILE A 194 10.72 -5.02 16.50
C ILE A 194 11.57 -5.35 17.73
N GLY A 195 12.04 -4.32 18.42
CA GLY A 195 12.93 -4.48 19.58
C GLY A 195 12.23 -4.86 20.88
N MET A 196 10.97 -4.46 21.07
CA MET A 196 10.22 -4.73 22.30
C MET A 196 8.93 -5.52 22.07
N ALA A 197 7.94 -4.93 21.40
CA ALA A 197 6.63 -5.56 21.23
C ALA A 197 5.95 -5.12 19.93
N ARG A 198 5.31 -6.07 19.23
CA ARG A 198 4.39 -5.82 18.12
C ARG A 198 2.99 -6.22 18.56
N ILE A 199 2.09 -5.26 18.63
CA ILE A 199 0.66 -5.47 18.92
C ILE A 199 -0.11 -5.16 17.64
N GLU A 200 -0.92 -6.11 17.17
CA GLU A 200 -1.75 -5.94 15.98
C GLU A 200 -3.21 -6.25 16.34
N GLN A 201 -4.05 -5.22 16.39
CA GLN A 201 -5.48 -5.34 16.68
C GLN A 201 -6.28 -5.09 15.41
N VAL A 202 -7.18 -6.02 15.09
CA VAL A 202 -8.03 -5.95 13.91
C VAL A 202 -9.48 -6.06 14.36
N GLY A 203 -10.28 -5.02 14.09
CA GLY A 203 -11.67 -4.93 14.56
C GLY A 203 -12.68 -5.75 13.76
N SER A 204 -12.32 -6.13 12.53
CA SER A 204 -13.17 -6.92 11.63
C SER A 204 -12.44 -8.20 11.23
N SER A 205 -11.64 -8.15 10.17
CA SER A 205 -11.08 -9.36 9.55
C SER A 205 -9.62 -9.14 9.17
N LYS A 206 -8.77 -10.11 9.54
CA LYS A 206 -7.38 -10.18 9.08
C LYS A 206 -7.25 -11.32 8.08
N VAL A 207 -6.96 -11.00 6.82
CA VAL A 207 -6.68 -11.99 5.78
C VAL A 207 -5.20 -11.90 5.42
N THR A 208 -4.49 -13.02 5.53
CA THR A 208 -3.07 -13.13 5.16
C THR A 208 -2.95 -14.18 4.06
N HIS A 209 -2.58 -13.73 2.86
CA HIS A 209 -2.38 -14.60 1.71
C HIS A 209 -0.90 -14.60 1.33
N VAL A 210 -0.30 -15.79 1.21
CA VAL A 210 1.13 -15.96 0.95
C VAL A 210 1.30 -16.89 -0.24
N GLY A 211 1.86 -16.37 -1.33
CA GLY A 211 1.93 -17.10 -2.61
C GLY A 211 2.97 -18.22 -2.67
N ALA A 212 3.95 -18.24 -1.78
CA ALA A 212 5.02 -19.23 -1.78
C ALA A 212 5.18 -19.92 -0.42
N THR A 213 5.83 -19.27 0.54
CA THR A 213 6.22 -19.90 1.80
C THR A 213 5.85 -19.03 2.99
N PHE A 214 5.12 -19.61 3.94
CA PHE A 214 4.82 -18.99 5.22
C PHE A 214 5.52 -19.78 6.34
N LEU A 215 6.53 -19.18 6.96
CA LEU A 215 7.26 -19.74 8.09
C LEU A 215 6.97 -18.93 9.34
N THR A 216 6.57 -19.61 10.42
CA THR A 216 6.40 -19.02 11.74
C THR A 216 7.27 -19.79 12.71
N GLN A 217 8.26 -19.12 13.30
CA GLN A 217 9.09 -19.68 14.36
C GLN A 217 8.85 -18.90 15.64
N VAL A 218 8.55 -19.62 16.72
CA VAL A 218 8.28 -19.03 18.03
C VAL A 218 9.21 -19.67 19.05
N GLY A 219 9.94 -18.84 19.79
CA GLY A 219 10.99 -19.33 20.70
C GLY A 219 10.46 -19.93 22.00
N THR A 220 9.37 -19.39 22.56
CA THR A 220 8.91 -19.77 23.90
C THR A 220 7.46 -20.25 23.94
N TYR A 221 6.51 -19.46 23.44
CA TYR A 221 5.09 -19.76 23.59
C TYR A 221 4.29 -19.31 22.38
N TYR A 222 3.61 -20.26 21.73
CA TYR A 222 2.68 -20.00 20.63
C TYR A 222 1.27 -20.42 21.06
N LYS A 223 0.37 -19.44 21.16
CA LYS A 223 -1.05 -19.67 21.48
C LYS A 223 -1.93 -19.19 20.35
N VAL A 224 -2.80 -20.06 19.90
CA VAL A 224 -3.94 -19.73 19.05
C VAL A 224 -5.19 -19.97 19.87
N ALA A 225 -5.95 -18.91 20.14
CA ALA A 225 -7.24 -18.99 20.82
C ALA A 225 -8.33 -18.58 19.83
N VAL A 226 -9.30 -19.46 19.61
CA VAL A 226 -10.36 -19.27 18.63
C VAL A 226 -11.72 -19.46 19.33
N GLY A 227 -12.67 -18.59 19.02
CA GLY A 227 -13.98 -18.57 19.70
C GLY A 227 -14.93 -19.68 19.24
N ASP A 228 -15.05 -19.89 17.93
CA ASP A 228 -16.06 -20.80 17.36
C ASP A 228 -15.43 -22.04 16.71
N GLU A 229 -14.57 -21.86 15.71
CA GLU A 229 -14.03 -22.97 14.93
C GLU A 229 -12.61 -22.66 14.42
N PHE A 230 -11.68 -23.59 14.64
CA PHE A 230 -10.34 -23.54 14.09
C PHE A 230 -10.17 -24.64 13.03
N VAL A 231 -9.87 -24.23 11.80
CA VAL A 231 -9.74 -25.14 10.65
C VAL A 231 -8.35 -25.03 10.04
N ILE A 232 -7.70 -26.17 9.83
CA ILE A 232 -6.53 -26.33 8.96
C ILE A 232 -6.98 -27.18 7.78
N GLU A 233 -6.94 -26.61 6.57
CA GLU A 233 -7.36 -27.29 5.35
C GLU A 233 -6.18 -27.46 4.39
N VAL A 234 -5.96 -28.70 3.95
CA VAL A 234 -4.97 -29.07 2.94
C VAL A 234 -5.66 -29.94 1.90
N SER A 235 -6.30 -29.31 0.92
CA SER A 235 -7.08 -29.97 -0.12
C SER A 235 -8.06 -31.03 0.43
N ALA A 236 -7.77 -32.33 0.28
CA ALA A 236 -8.64 -33.41 0.73
C ALA A 236 -8.51 -33.75 2.23
N SER A 237 -7.55 -33.14 2.94
CA SER A 237 -7.34 -33.37 4.38
C SER A 237 -7.73 -32.13 5.18
N LYS A 238 -8.35 -32.32 6.35
CA LYS A 238 -8.79 -31.24 7.23
C LYS A 238 -8.55 -31.58 8.68
N LEU A 239 -8.16 -30.60 9.48
CA LEU A 239 -8.22 -30.65 10.92
C LEU A 239 -9.15 -29.54 11.40
N VAL A 240 -10.20 -29.90 12.13
CA VAL A 240 -11.24 -28.98 12.59
C VAL A 240 -11.39 -29.12 14.10
N MET A 241 -11.34 -28.01 14.82
CA MET A 241 -11.62 -27.94 16.25
C MET A 241 -12.79 -26.98 16.48
N LYS A 242 -13.85 -27.45 17.14
CA LYS A 242 -15.08 -26.68 17.38
C LYS A 242 -15.22 -26.29 18.85
N LYS A 243 -16.00 -25.25 19.12
CA LYS A 243 -16.30 -24.78 20.49
C LYS A 243 -17.01 -25.80 21.37
N ASP A 244 -17.69 -26.78 20.79
CA ASP A 244 -18.36 -27.87 21.53
C ASP A 244 -17.37 -28.96 22.01
N GLY A 245 -16.07 -28.81 21.72
CA GLY A 245 -15.01 -29.75 22.07
C GLY A 245 -14.76 -30.82 21.01
N THR A 246 -15.53 -30.84 19.90
CA THR A 246 -15.32 -31.78 18.82
C THR A 246 -14.02 -31.47 18.07
N VAL A 247 -13.17 -32.49 17.94
CA VAL A 247 -11.97 -32.45 17.09
C VAL A 247 -12.15 -33.46 15.95
N LEU A 248 -12.15 -32.98 14.71
CA LEU A 248 -12.27 -33.81 13.51
C LEU A 248 -10.93 -33.79 12.76
N ILE A 249 -10.42 -34.97 12.47
CA ILE A 249 -9.25 -35.16 11.61
C ILE A 249 -9.72 -35.97 10.42
N LEU A 250 -9.79 -35.32 9.25
CA LEU A 250 -10.24 -35.91 7.99
C LEU A 250 -9.05 -36.10 7.06
N GLY A 251 -8.96 -37.27 6.44
CA GLY A 251 -7.87 -37.66 5.55
C GLY A 251 -8.11 -39.03 4.95
N LYS A 252 -7.36 -39.38 3.90
CA LYS A 252 -7.47 -40.70 3.23
C LYS A 252 -6.59 -41.77 3.86
N LYS A 253 -5.45 -41.38 4.43
CA LYS A 253 -4.47 -42.27 5.04
C LYS A 253 -3.92 -41.59 6.29
N PHE A 254 -3.92 -42.31 7.40
CA PHE A 254 -3.37 -41.86 8.68
C PHE A 254 -2.26 -42.80 9.10
N ASN A 255 -1.04 -42.28 9.20
CA ASN A 255 0.11 -43.01 9.70
C ASN A 255 0.54 -42.38 11.02
N PHE A 256 0.48 -43.14 12.09
CA PHE A 256 1.02 -42.76 13.39
C PHE A 256 2.31 -43.53 13.59
N ILE A 257 3.44 -42.81 13.64
CA ILE A 257 4.77 -43.37 13.90
C ILE A 257 5.25 -42.75 15.21
N ALA A 258 5.60 -43.58 16.19
CA ALA A 258 6.16 -43.14 17.46
C ALA A 258 7.35 -44.03 17.83
N ASP A 259 8.39 -43.42 18.39
CA ASP A 259 9.62 -44.12 18.79
C ASP A 259 9.48 -44.86 20.13
N ASP A 260 8.46 -44.53 20.92
CA ASP A 260 8.17 -45.14 22.22
C ASP A 260 6.73 -45.69 22.26
N HIS A 261 5.77 -44.95 22.84
CA HIS A 261 4.42 -45.46 23.06
C HIS A 261 3.32 -44.53 22.55
N VAL A 262 2.28 -45.11 21.91
CA VAL A 262 1.05 -44.41 21.51
C VAL A 262 -0.11 -44.90 22.37
N GLN A 263 -0.81 -43.99 23.05
CA GLN A 263 -2.04 -44.30 23.80
C GLN A 263 -3.23 -43.51 23.24
N ILE A 264 -4.33 -44.22 22.99
CA ILE A 264 -5.63 -43.63 22.68
C ILE A 264 -6.59 -44.10 23.77
N ARG A 265 -7.23 -43.15 24.47
CA ARG A 265 -8.18 -43.42 25.55
C ARG A 265 -9.48 -42.69 25.28
N GLY A 266 -10.59 -43.42 25.34
CA GLY A 266 -11.95 -42.93 25.17
C GLY A 266 -12.92 -43.97 25.73
N ALA A 267 -14.21 -43.64 25.87
CA ALA A 267 -15.19 -44.59 26.38
C ALA A 267 -15.42 -45.74 25.36
N PRO A 268 -16.16 -45.58 24.25
CA PRO A 268 -16.01 -46.46 23.09
C PRO A 268 -14.99 -45.89 22.09
N ILE A 269 -14.06 -46.72 21.63
CA ILE A 269 -13.19 -46.44 20.47
C ILE A 269 -13.65 -47.37 19.36
N ASP A 270 -14.24 -46.80 18.32
CA ASP A 270 -14.73 -47.55 17.16
C ASP A 270 -13.66 -47.54 16.06
N LEU A 271 -13.17 -48.72 15.68
CA LEU A 271 -12.12 -48.92 14.67
C LEU A 271 -12.68 -49.91 13.64
N ASN A 272 -13.34 -49.39 12.61
CA ASN A 272 -13.89 -50.17 11.50
C ASN A 272 -13.22 -49.80 10.17
#